data_AF-A0A7Y5GX12-F1
#
_entry.id   AF-A0A7Y5GX12-F1
#
_cell.length_a   1.000
_cell.length_b   1.000
_cell.length_c   1.000
_cell.angle_alpha   90.00
_cell.angle_beta   90.00
_cell.angle_gamma   90.00
#
_symmetry.space_group_name_H-M   'P 1'
#
loop_
_entity.id
_entity.type
_entity.pdbx_description
1 polymer ?
#
loop_
_entity_poly.entity_id
_entity_poly.type
_entity_poly.pdbx_seq_one_letter_code
_entity_poly.pdbx_strand_id
1 'polypeptide(L)'
;MCENKKCLLVRRVTNQRGMTLIEIMVVIAIIGILATAIGFGVVRWLEKSKDETARIHLNKVAEALTAYYATEGEYPGSLDDLTSGKNPLVDAKNLKDPWKSEVIYRYPASRGEGDYDLCSKGKDKKEGTDDDICRED
;
A
#
# COMPACT_ATOMS: atom_id res chain seq x y z
N MET A 1 37.12 -69.55 -18.00
CA MET A 1 37.91 -68.75 -18.97
C MET A 1 37.02 -67.65 -19.54
N CYS A 2 37.25 -66.39 -19.18
CA CYS A 2 36.60 -65.25 -19.84
C CYS A 2 37.71 -64.33 -20.35
N GLU A 3 37.72 -64.13 -21.67
CA GLU A 3 38.79 -63.51 -22.43
C GLU A 3 38.61 -61.99 -22.47
N ASN A 4 39.73 -61.29 -22.21
CA ASN A 4 40.01 -59.87 -22.37
C ASN A 4 38.92 -59.01 -23.05
N LYS A 5 38.07 -58.36 -22.24
CA LYS A 5 37.40 -57.12 -22.66
C LYS A 5 38.15 -55.94 -22.06
N LYS A 6 39.11 -55.38 -22.80
CA LYS A 6 39.55 -54.01 -22.57
C LYS A 6 38.39 -53.09 -22.93
N CYS A 7 37.54 -52.82 -21.95
CA CYS A 7 36.54 -51.77 -22.02
C CYS A 7 37.28 -50.43 -22.03
N LEU A 8 37.60 -49.91 -23.22
CA LEU A 8 38.19 -48.60 -23.40
C LEU A 8 37.13 -47.55 -22.99
N LEU A 9 37.23 -47.07 -21.75
CA LEU A 9 36.50 -45.90 -21.27
C LEU A 9 37.02 -44.67 -22.03
N VAL A 10 36.33 -44.30 -23.11
CA VAL A 10 36.53 -43.02 -23.79
C VAL A 10 36.05 -41.92 -22.85
N ARG A 11 36.98 -41.33 -22.10
CA ARG A 11 36.71 -40.20 -21.21
C ARG A 11 36.49 -38.95 -22.08
N ARG A 12 35.23 -38.56 -22.28
CA ARG A 12 34.87 -37.30 -22.96
C ARG A 12 35.34 -36.14 -22.09
N VAL A 13 36.44 -35.49 -22.46
CA VAL A 13 36.88 -34.24 -21.82
C VAL A 13 35.85 -33.19 -22.22
N THR A 14 34.97 -32.83 -21.31
CA THR A 14 34.10 -31.67 -21.48
C THR A 14 34.98 -30.43 -21.38
N ASN A 15 35.10 -29.71 -22.48
CA ASN A 15 35.85 -28.45 -22.52
C ASN A 15 35.07 -27.42 -21.72
N GLN A 16 35.32 -27.35 -20.41
CA GLN A 16 34.76 -26.32 -19.55
C GLN A 16 35.44 -25.00 -19.91
N ARG A 17 34.82 -24.26 -20.83
CA ARG A 17 35.21 -22.88 -21.14
C ARG A 17 34.86 -22.04 -19.91
N GLY A 18 35.88 -21.57 -19.19
CA GLY A 18 35.71 -20.57 -18.13
C GLY A 18 35.30 -19.23 -18.72
N MET A 19 34.53 -18.45 -17.97
CA MET A 19 34.24 -17.04 -18.33
C MET A 19 35.51 -16.21 -18.30
N THR A 20 35.61 -15.24 -19.20
CA THR A 20 36.76 -14.33 -19.24
C THR A 20 36.60 -13.22 -18.20
N LEU A 21 37.70 -12.63 -17.73
CA LEU A 21 37.64 -11.48 -16.81
C LEU A 21 36.88 -10.30 -17.43
N ILE A 22 37.08 -10.06 -18.74
CA ILE A 22 36.41 -8.98 -19.47
C ILE A 22 34.89 -9.16 -19.49
N GLU A 23 34.42 -10.40 -19.63
CA GLU A 23 32.99 -10.74 -19.63
C GLU A 23 32.32 -10.34 -18.30
N ILE A 24 32.97 -10.63 -17.17
CA ILE A 24 32.47 -10.22 -15.85
C ILE A 24 32.58 -8.70 -15.64
N MET A 25 33.63 -8.05 -16.16
CA MET A 25 33.78 -6.59 -16.06
C MET A 25 32.66 -5.84 -16.79
N VAL A 26 32.33 -6.25 -18.01
CA VAL A 26 31.25 -5.62 -18.80
C VAL A 26 29.89 -5.83 -18.11
N VAL A 27 29.64 -7.01 -17.55
CA VAL A 27 28.39 -7.30 -16.83
C VAL A 27 28.23 -6.40 -15.60
N ILE A 28 29.27 -6.27 -14.76
CA ILE A 28 29.20 -5.42 -13.56
C ILE A 28 29.07 -3.94 -13.95
N ALA A 29 29.71 -3.50 -15.04
CA ALA A 29 29.56 -2.14 -15.55
C ALA A 29 28.11 -1.84 -15.98
N ILE A 30 27.47 -2.76 -16.71
CA ILE A 30 26.06 -2.61 -17.13
C ILE A 30 25.13 -2.62 -15.90
N ILE A 31 25.34 -3.54 -14.94
CA ILE A 31 24.55 -3.59 -13.70
C ILE A 31 24.71 -2.28 -12.90
N GLY A 32 25.91 -1.71 -12.83
CA GLY A 32 26.16 -0.44 -12.16
C GLY A 32 25.36 0.72 -12.79
N ILE A 33 25.32 0.80 -14.12
CA ILE A 33 24.53 1.81 -14.83
C ILE A 33 23.03 1.61 -14.57
N LEU A 34 22.52 0.38 -14.71
CA LEU A 34 21.10 0.08 -14.52
C LEU A 34 20.64 0.31 -13.07
N ALA A 35 21.48 0.00 -12.08
CA ALA A 35 21.17 0.20 -10.67
C ALA A 35 20.92 1.69 -10.34
N THR A 36 21.62 2.61 -10.98
CA THR A 36 21.40 4.06 -10.79
C THR A 36 20.08 4.55 -11.40
N ALA A 37 19.63 3.94 -12.51
CA ALA A 37 18.45 4.40 -13.24
C ALA A 37 17.11 4.06 -12.55
N ILE A 38 17.05 2.95 -11.82
CA ILE A 38 15.78 2.42 -11.25
C ILE A 38 15.38 3.12 -9.94
N GLY A 39 16.30 3.83 -9.27
CA GLY A 39 16.17 4.20 -7.85
C GLY A 39 15.07 5.19 -7.43
N PHE A 40 14.55 6.05 -8.32
CA PHE A 40 13.77 7.22 -7.86
C PHE A 40 12.34 7.35 -8.39
N GLY A 41 11.93 6.56 -9.39
CA GLY A 41 10.62 6.74 -10.03
C GLY A 41 9.43 6.30 -9.17
N VAL A 42 9.55 5.17 -8.46
CA VAL A 42 8.42 4.46 -7.85
C VAL A 42 7.79 5.22 -6.68
N VAL A 43 8.59 5.96 -5.91
CA VAL A 43 8.13 6.60 -4.67
C VAL A 43 7.08 7.69 -4.94
N ARG A 44 7.21 8.48 -6.01
CA ARG A 44 6.25 9.55 -6.31
C ARG A 44 4.87 9.03 -6.70
N TRP A 45 4.82 7.90 -7.40
CA TRP A 45 3.55 7.26 -7.77
C TRP A 45 2.82 6.69 -6.56
N LEU A 46 3.57 6.11 -5.61
CA LEU A 46 3.00 5.59 -4.37
C LEU A 46 2.35 6.70 -3.53
N GLU A 47 2.94 7.89 -3.48
CA GLU A 47 2.39 9.01 -2.70
C GLU A 47 1.07 9.50 -3.29
N LYS A 48 0.98 9.71 -4.61
CA LYS A 48 -0.28 10.13 -5.25
C LYS A 48 -1.41 9.11 -5.07
N SER A 49 -1.09 7.82 -5.07
CA SER A 49 -2.08 6.76 -4.83
C SER A 49 -2.61 6.74 -3.40
N LYS A 50 -1.86 7.27 -2.43
CA LYS A 50 -2.33 7.35 -1.03
C LYS A 50 -3.45 8.37 -0.89
N ASP A 51 -3.34 9.54 -1.50
CA ASP A 51 -4.40 10.56 -1.42
C ASP A 51 -5.74 10.01 -1.94
N GLU A 52 -5.71 9.31 -3.06
CA GLU A 52 -6.89 8.65 -3.61
C GLU A 52 -7.42 7.54 -2.69
N THR A 53 -6.52 6.74 -2.12
CA THR A 53 -6.90 5.69 -1.17
C THR A 53 -7.53 6.28 0.10
N ALA A 54 -7.06 7.43 0.56
CA ALA A 54 -7.65 8.15 1.69
C ALA A 54 -9.08 8.57 1.36
N ARG A 55 -9.34 9.15 0.18
CA ARG A 55 -10.71 9.49 -0.27
C ARG A 55 -11.62 8.27 -0.31
N ILE A 56 -11.13 7.14 -0.82
CA ILE A 56 -11.89 5.87 -0.83
C ILE A 56 -12.21 5.42 0.60
N HIS A 57 -11.26 5.52 1.54
CA HIS A 57 -11.51 5.15 2.94
C HIS A 57 -12.54 6.07 3.58
N LEU A 58 -12.46 7.39 3.38
CA LEU A 58 -13.45 8.34 3.87
C LEU A 58 -14.85 8.02 3.32
N ASN A 59 -14.96 7.70 2.03
CA ASN A 59 -16.24 7.31 1.43
C ASN A 59 -16.84 6.04 2.04
N LYS A 60 -16.02 5.04 2.37
CA LYS A 60 -16.50 3.83 3.07
C LYS A 60 -17.01 4.13 4.47
N VAL A 61 -16.33 5.02 5.19
CA VAL A 61 -16.77 5.45 6.52
C VAL A 61 -18.06 6.25 6.41
N ALA A 62 -18.19 7.15 5.43
CA ALA A 62 -19.41 7.89 5.14
C ALA A 62 -20.60 6.97 4.80
N GLU A 63 -20.38 5.92 4.01
CA GLU A 63 -21.39 4.89 3.72
C GLU A 63 -21.85 4.17 4.99
N ALA A 64 -20.90 3.81 5.87
CA ALA A 64 -21.21 3.20 7.16
C ALA A 64 -21.98 4.16 8.10
N LEU A 65 -21.62 5.44 8.11
CA LEU A 65 -22.35 6.48 8.85
C LEU A 65 -23.79 6.63 8.34
N THR A 66 -23.97 6.60 7.02
CA THR A 66 -25.29 6.68 6.39
C THR A 66 -26.13 5.44 6.72
N ALA A 67 -25.52 4.26 6.70
CA ALA A 67 -26.17 3.01 7.10
C ALA A 67 -26.58 3.02 8.58
N TYR A 68 -25.73 3.55 9.46
CA TYR A 68 -26.03 3.72 10.88
C TYR A 68 -27.21 4.68 11.09
N TYR A 69 -27.21 5.82 10.40
CA TYR A 69 -28.33 6.77 10.43
C TYR A 69 -29.63 6.14 9.95
N ALA A 70 -29.59 5.29 8.92
CA ALA A 70 -30.77 4.58 8.42
C ALA A 70 -31.36 3.58 9.44
N THR A 71 -30.56 3.05 10.36
CA THR A 71 -31.02 2.10 11.39
C THR A 71 -31.41 2.76 12.70
N GLU A 72 -30.62 3.73 13.18
CA GLU A 72 -30.79 4.35 14.50
C GLU A 72 -31.47 5.72 14.43
N GLY A 73 -31.52 6.36 13.24
CA GLY A 73 -32.12 7.67 13.04
C GLY A 73 -31.25 8.87 13.44
N GLU A 74 -30.02 8.61 13.93
CA GLU A 74 -29.02 9.62 14.29
C GLU A 74 -27.63 9.12 13.90
N TYR A 75 -26.69 10.02 13.65
CA TYR A 75 -25.29 9.66 13.43
C TYR A 75 -24.62 9.24 14.75
N PRO A 76 -23.65 8.33 14.73
CA PRO A 76 -22.99 7.89 15.96
C PRO A 76 -22.17 9.02 16.58
N GLY A 77 -22.02 9.02 17.91
CA GLY A 77 -21.15 9.98 18.60
C GLY A 77 -19.66 9.68 18.41
N SER A 78 -19.31 8.43 18.10
CA SER A 78 -17.94 7.99 17.82
C SER A 78 -17.91 7.01 16.65
N LEU A 79 -16.81 7.00 15.89
CA LEU A 79 -16.59 5.99 14.85
C LEU A 79 -16.47 4.57 15.42
N ASP A 80 -16.15 4.44 16.72
CA ASP A 80 -16.07 3.13 17.39
C ASP A 80 -17.41 2.38 17.38
N ASP A 81 -18.52 3.11 17.38
CA ASP A 81 -19.88 2.54 17.35
C ASP A 81 -20.16 1.81 16.02
N LEU A 82 -19.50 2.23 14.93
CA LEU A 82 -19.60 1.57 13.62
C LEU A 82 -18.90 0.20 13.59
N THR A 83 -17.96 -0.04 14.51
CA THR A 83 -17.15 -1.27 14.58
C THR A 83 -17.59 -2.22 15.71
N SER A 84 -18.20 -1.68 16.77
CA SER A 84 -18.49 -2.42 18.01
C SER A 84 -19.91 -3.01 18.06
N GLY A 85 -20.74 -2.74 17.07
CA GLY A 85 -22.13 -3.21 17.01
C GLY A 85 -22.28 -4.72 16.72
N LYS A 86 -23.50 -5.24 16.92
CA LYS A 86 -23.87 -6.64 16.58
C LYS A 86 -23.65 -6.99 15.10
N ASN A 87 -23.61 -5.98 14.23
CA ASN A 87 -23.25 -6.11 12.84
C ASN A 87 -22.31 -4.94 12.49
N PRO A 88 -20.98 -5.15 12.45
CA PRO A 88 -20.05 -4.07 12.16
C PRO A 88 -20.30 -3.53 10.74
N LEU A 89 -20.55 -2.23 10.64
CA LEU A 89 -20.84 -1.55 9.38
C LEU A 89 -19.56 -1.28 8.58
N VAL A 90 -18.42 -1.29 9.26
CA VAL A 90 -17.10 -1.03 8.68
C VAL A 90 -16.02 -1.76 9.47
N ASP A 91 -15.00 -2.25 8.77
CA ASP A 91 -13.82 -2.79 9.45
C ASP A 91 -13.02 -1.69 10.14
N ALA A 92 -12.51 -1.96 11.34
CA ALA A 92 -11.59 -1.07 12.07
C ALA A 92 -10.34 -0.67 11.26
N LYS A 93 -9.99 -1.45 10.23
CA LYS A 93 -8.90 -1.12 9.30
C LYS A 93 -9.24 0.06 8.38
N ASN A 94 -10.50 0.22 8.00
CA ASN A 94 -10.96 1.29 7.11
C ASN A 94 -11.16 2.63 7.87
N LEU A 95 -11.17 2.60 9.21
CA LEU A 95 -11.13 3.81 10.06
C LEU A 95 -9.75 4.49 10.08
N LYS A 96 -8.74 3.85 9.48
CA LYS A 96 -7.38 4.39 9.38
C LYS A 96 -7.09 4.80 7.95
N ASP A 97 -6.42 5.93 7.81
CA ASP A 97 -5.95 6.41 6.52
C ASP A 97 -4.70 5.63 6.05
N PRO A 98 -4.23 5.86 4.81
CA PRO A 98 -3.03 5.21 4.26
C PRO A 98 -1.74 5.51 5.03
N TRP A 99 -1.71 6.59 5.82
CA TRP A 99 -0.60 6.96 6.69
C TRP A 99 -0.73 6.38 8.11
N LYS A 100 -1.75 5.54 8.34
CA LYS A 100 -2.10 4.89 9.61
C LYS A 100 -2.53 5.89 10.69
N SER A 101 -2.95 7.08 10.31
CA SER A 101 -3.63 8.01 11.20
C SER A 101 -5.11 7.64 11.28
N GLU A 102 -5.71 7.93 12.43
CA GLU A 102 -7.15 7.84 12.61
C GLU A 102 -7.85 8.96 11.83
N VAL A 103 -8.99 8.61 11.25
CA VAL A 103 -9.89 9.56 10.58
C VAL A 103 -10.51 10.48 11.65
N ILE A 104 -10.51 11.77 11.35
CA ILE A 104 -11.18 12.78 12.15
C ILE A 104 -12.66 12.74 11.79
N TYR A 105 -13.48 12.54 12.81
CA TYR A 105 -14.94 12.59 12.71
C TYR A 105 -15.46 13.57 13.75
N ARG A 106 -16.34 14.49 13.35
CA ARG A 106 -16.99 15.45 14.24
C ARG A 106 -18.48 15.51 13.92
N TYR A 107 -19.29 15.31 14.95
CA TYR A 107 -20.74 15.43 14.89
C TYR A 107 -21.23 16.24 16.10
N PRO A 108 -22.03 17.32 15.93
CA PRO A 108 -22.42 17.91 14.64
C PRO A 108 -21.21 18.56 13.92
N ALA A 109 -21.36 18.84 12.62
CA ALA A 109 -20.32 19.46 11.80
C ALA A 109 -19.79 20.75 12.42
N SER A 110 -18.46 20.86 12.50
CA SER A 110 -17.74 22.03 13.02
C SER A 110 -17.40 23.05 11.93
N ARG A 111 -17.33 22.61 10.67
CA ARG A 111 -17.00 23.47 9.52
C ARG A 111 -18.20 24.19 8.92
N GLY A 112 -19.40 23.93 9.45
CA GLY A 112 -20.63 24.66 9.12
C GLY A 112 -21.35 24.21 7.85
N GLU A 113 -20.80 23.25 7.10
CA GLU A 113 -21.45 22.56 5.98
C GLU A 113 -21.60 21.08 6.33
N GLY A 114 -22.80 20.52 6.12
CA GLY A 114 -23.09 19.10 6.32
C GLY A 114 -23.57 18.71 7.72
N ASP A 115 -23.93 17.44 7.87
CA ASP A 115 -24.36 16.85 9.15
C ASP A 115 -23.16 16.55 10.07
N TYR A 116 -22.03 16.13 9.48
CA TYR A 116 -20.80 15.74 10.16
C TYR A 116 -19.57 16.14 9.34
N ASP A 117 -18.43 16.35 10.00
CA ASP A 117 -17.15 16.50 9.31
C ASP A 117 -16.41 15.16 9.27
N LEU A 118 -15.84 14.80 8.12
CA LEU A 118 -15.02 13.61 7.95
C LEU A 118 -13.72 13.92 7.19
N CYS A 119 -12.57 13.74 7.86
CA CYS A 119 -11.26 14.15 7.36
C CYS A 119 -10.13 13.17 7.69
N SER A 120 -9.14 13.09 6.80
CA SER A 120 -7.83 12.50 7.07
C SER A 120 -6.79 13.61 7.27
N LYS A 121 -5.87 13.39 8.20
CA LYS A 121 -4.73 14.27 8.54
C LYS A 121 -3.62 14.29 7.49
N GLY A 122 -3.87 13.70 6.32
CA GLY A 122 -2.90 13.58 5.26
C GLY A 122 -1.59 12.90 5.67
N LYS A 123 -0.52 13.36 5.03
CA LYS A 123 0.80 12.76 5.14
C LYS A 123 1.52 13.19 6.41
N ASP A 124 1.31 14.43 6.84
CA ASP A 124 2.01 15.02 7.96
C ASP A 124 1.41 14.60 9.32
N LYS A 125 0.21 14.01 9.30
CA LYS A 125 -0.56 13.52 10.45
C LYS A 125 -0.96 14.61 11.43
N LYS A 126 -0.97 15.85 10.98
CA LYS A 126 -1.45 17.00 11.73
C LYS A 126 -2.81 17.39 11.16
N GLU A 127 -3.59 18.03 12.00
CA GLU A 127 -4.87 18.58 11.59
C GLU A 127 -4.72 20.09 11.39
N GLY A 128 -5.45 20.64 10.44
CA GLY A 128 -5.46 22.05 10.09
C GLY A 128 -4.34 22.44 9.12
N THR A 129 -3.81 21.49 8.37
CA THR A 129 -2.73 21.69 7.40
C THR A 129 -3.24 21.54 5.97
N ASP A 130 -2.48 22.05 5.00
CA ASP A 130 -2.89 22.06 3.58
C ASP A 130 -3.02 20.65 2.97
N ASP A 131 -2.48 19.61 3.62
CA ASP A 131 -2.55 18.22 3.19
C ASP A 131 -3.74 17.44 3.78
N ASP A 132 -4.59 18.11 4.58
CA ASP A 132 -5.82 17.52 5.07
C ASP A 132 -6.76 17.16 3.90
N ILE A 133 -7.18 15.91 3.87
CA ILE A 133 -8.13 15.41 2.87
C ILE A 133 -9.46 15.27 3.56
N CYS A 134 -10.36 16.19 3.26
CA CYS A 134 -11.70 16.21 3.81
C CYS A 134 -12.72 15.87 2.75
N ARG A 135 -13.78 15.22 3.19
CA ARG A 135 -14.97 15.04 2.38
C ARG A 135 -15.74 16.37 2.39
N GLU A 136 -15.92 16.95 1.22
CA GLU A 136 -16.85 18.06 0.99
C GLU A 136 -18.15 17.40 0.52
N ASP A 137 -19.23 17.59 1.29
CA ASP A 137 -20.55 17.01 1.01
C ASP A 137 -21.39 17.89 0.09
#